data_AF-A0A6L9W1J5-F1
#
_entry.id   AF-A0A6L9W1J5-F1
#
_cell.length_a   1.000
_cell.length_b   1.000
_cell.length_c   1.000
_cell.angle_alpha   90.00
_cell.angle_beta   90.00
_cell.angle_gamma   90.00
#
_symmetry.space_group_name_H-M   'P 1'
#
loop_
_entity.id
_entity.type
_entity.pdbx_description
1 polymer ?
#
loop_
_entity_poly.entity_id
_entity_poly.type
_entity_poly.pdbx_seq_one_letter_code
_entity_poly.pdbx_strand_id
1 'polypeptide(L)'
;MPAAEEQPAHEYRVLASETVFDGPIISLHRDTVAMPGGDQSVRDLVRHPGAVAVVAVDDEGRVVLLRQYRHPVGRYLWELPAGLRDADGEPPLATAKRELAEEAQLAAGRWSLLTTHYSSPGFCDEMVLVYLAEDLSPVDRPEGFTVEHEELDLTVERVPLTDAVQRVFDGDIRNAAAVVGLLAAAQARAVQPPLRPVDAS
;
A
#
# COMPACT_ATOMS: atom_id res chain seq x y z
N MET A 1 -17.09 -36.46 -5.31
CA MET A 1 -17.43 -35.70 -4.10
C MET A 1 -18.56 -34.76 -4.48
N PRO A 2 -19.70 -34.75 -3.77
CA PRO A 2 -20.77 -33.81 -4.09
C PRO A 2 -20.23 -32.40 -3.84
N ALA A 3 -20.46 -31.49 -4.79
CA ALA A 3 -20.14 -30.08 -4.61
C ALA A 3 -20.94 -29.57 -3.40
N ALA A 4 -20.26 -28.95 -2.43
CA ALA A 4 -20.95 -28.25 -1.37
C ALA A 4 -21.79 -27.14 -2.03
N GLU A 5 -23.11 -27.17 -1.81
CA GLU A 5 -23.97 -26.05 -2.17
C GLU A 5 -23.46 -24.82 -1.40
N GLU A 6 -22.92 -23.84 -2.13
CA GLU A 6 -22.57 -22.55 -1.57
C GLU A 6 -23.85 -21.91 -1.01
N GLN A 7 -23.99 -21.91 0.31
CA GLN A 7 -25.02 -21.10 0.95
C GLN A 7 -24.73 -19.63 0.61
N PRO A 8 -25.74 -18.85 0.20
CA PRO A 8 -25.52 -17.44 -0.09
C PRO A 8 -24.93 -16.76 1.15
N ALA A 9 -23.85 -16.00 0.94
CA ALA A 9 -23.18 -15.29 2.01
C ALA A 9 -24.17 -14.34 2.71
N HIS A 10 -24.12 -14.28 4.03
CA HIS A 10 -24.95 -13.35 4.81
C HIS A 10 -24.62 -11.90 4.43
N GLU A 11 -25.64 -11.11 4.13
CA GLU A 11 -25.50 -9.68 3.89
C GLU A 11 -25.39 -8.95 5.23
N TYR A 12 -24.18 -8.49 5.55
CA TYR A 12 -23.95 -7.68 6.74
C TYR A 12 -24.46 -6.25 6.50
N ARG A 13 -25.46 -5.83 7.29
CA ARG A 13 -26.02 -4.47 7.24
C ARG A 13 -25.58 -3.67 8.46
N VAL A 14 -25.07 -2.46 8.23
CA VAL A 14 -24.84 -1.47 9.28
C VAL A 14 -26.20 -0.92 9.74
N LEU A 15 -26.50 -1.08 11.03
CA LEU A 15 -27.75 -0.66 11.67
C LEU A 15 -27.63 0.72 12.31
N ALA A 16 -26.46 1.06 12.81
CA ALA A 16 -26.11 2.36 13.36
C ALA A 16 -24.60 2.60 13.20
N SER A 17 -24.19 3.85 13.08
CA SER A 17 -22.79 4.26 12.97
C SER A 17 -22.57 5.55 13.78
N GLU A 18 -21.45 5.61 14.50
CA GLU A 18 -21.05 6.76 15.31
C GLU A 18 -19.57 7.08 15.06
N THR A 19 -19.24 8.34 14.78
CA THR A 19 -17.86 8.82 14.75
C THR A 19 -17.37 9.06 16.18
N VAL A 20 -16.42 8.24 16.64
CA VAL A 20 -15.81 8.31 17.97
C VAL A 20 -14.63 9.28 17.99
N PHE A 21 -13.88 9.35 16.90
CA PHE A 21 -12.75 10.26 16.74
C PHE A 21 -12.60 10.66 15.28
N ASP A 22 -12.24 11.92 15.04
CA ASP A 22 -11.97 12.46 13.72
C ASP A 22 -10.64 13.21 13.73
N GLY A 23 -9.69 12.72 12.93
CA GLY A 23 -8.32 13.19 12.88
C GLY A 23 -7.88 13.54 11.45
N PRO A 24 -6.65 14.04 11.28
CA PRO A 24 -6.19 14.55 9.99
C PRO A 24 -6.04 13.48 8.90
N ILE A 25 -5.73 12.23 9.28
CA ILE A 25 -5.51 11.11 8.34
C ILE A 25 -6.58 10.03 8.50
N ILE A 26 -7.02 9.79 9.73
CA ILE A 26 -7.94 8.71 10.07
C ILE A 26 -9.11 9.20 10.89
N SER A 27 -10.24 8.50 10.77
CA SER A 27 -11.36 8.60 11.73
C SER A 27 -11.70 7.23 12.31
N LEU A 28 -12.11 7.21 13.58
CA LEU A 28 -12.58 6.01 14.27
C LEU A 28 -14.10 6.04 14.32
N HIS A 29 -14.71 5.00 13.79
CA HIS A 29 -16.15 4.77 13.75
C HIS A 29 -16.51 3.57 14.61
N ARG A 30 -17.71 3.60 15.16
CA ARG A 30 -18.31 2.49 15.87
C ARG A 30 -19.61 2.11 15.18
N ASP A 31 -19.59 0.97 14.50
CA ASP A 31 -20.72 0.46 13.76
C ASP A 31 -21.43 -0.64 14.54
N THR A 32 -22.76 -0.57 14.60
CA THR A 32 -23.61 -1.70 15.02
C THR A 32 -24.02 -2.46 13.78
N VAL A 33 -23.66 -3.74 13.68
CA VAL A 33 -23.85 -4.56 12.48
C VAL A 33 -24.82 -5.71 12.78
N ALA A 34 -25.74 -5.97 11.85
CA ALA A 34 -26.61 -7.15 11.89
C ALA A 34 -25.81 -8.42 11.57
N MET A 35 -25.77 -9.34 12.52
CA MET A 35 -25.06 -10.62 12.40
C MET A 35 -25.96 -11.71 11.80
N PRO A 36 -25.37 -12.78 11.24
CA PRO A 36 -26.11 -14.00 10.94
C PRO A 36 -26.85 -14.48 12.19
N GLY A 37 -28.10 -14.91 12.03
CA GLY A 37 -28.94 -15.39 13.15
C GLY A 37 -29.76 -14.31 13.85
N GLY A 38 -29.65 -13.03 13.45
CA GLY A 38 -30.52 -11.94 13.92
C GLY A 38 -29.98 -11.14 15.10
N ASP A 39 -28.84 -11.56 15.67
CA ASP A 39 -28.13 -10.80 16.69
C ASP A 39 -27.45 -9.56 16.11
N GLN A 40 -27.04 -8.64 16.99
CA GLN A 40 -26.28 -7.44 16.61
C GLN A 40 -24.92 -7.46 17.28
N SER A 41 -23.92 -6.87 16.62
CA SER A 41 -22.57 -6.76 17.18
C SER A 41 -21.95 -5.40 16.86
N VAL A 42 -21.17 -4.89 17.81
CA VAL A 42 -20.46 -3.61 17.66
C VAL A 42 -19.08 -3.86 17.07
N ARG A 43 -18.67 -3.05 16.10
CA ARG A 43 -17.35 -3.08 15.46
C ARG A 43 -16.71 -1.69 15.54
N ASP A 44 -15.50 -1.63 16.05
CA ASP A 44 -14.66 -0.44 15.92
C ASP A 44 -13.96 -0.50 14.55
N LEU A 45 -14.02 0.60 13.80
CA LEU A 45 -13.56 0.71 12.43
C LEU A 45 -12.75 1.99 12.25
N VAL A 46 -11.49 1.84 11.86
CA VAL A 46 -10.64 2.93 11.40
C VAL A 46 -10.91 3.14 9.91
N ARG A 47 -11.42 4.32 9.55
CA ARG A 47 -11.51 4.79 8.18
C ARG A 47 -10.18 5.42 7.78
N HIS A 48 -9.67 4.97 6.64
CA HIS A 48 -8.41 5.43 6.07
C HIS A 48 -8.63 5.78 4.59
N PRO A 49 -7.99 6.84 4.05
CA PRO A 49 -8.11 7.20 2.63
C PRO A 49 -7.60 6.11 1.66
N GLY A 50 -6.86 5.13 2.19
CA GLY A 50 -6.08 4.18 1.42
C GLY A 50 -4.74 4.76 1.00
N ALA A 51 -3.93 3.94 0.35
CA ALA A 51 -2.59 4.33 -0.05
C ALA A 51 -2.18 3.68 -1.37
N VAL A 52 -1.08 4.18 -1.91
CA VAL A 52 -0.35 3.56 -3.02
C VAL A 52 1.08 3.30 -2.61
N ALA A 53 1.69 2.28 -3.20
CA ALA A 53 3.11 1.98 -3.04
C ALA A 53 3.71 1.57 -4.38
N VAL A 54 5.01 1.79 -4.58
CA VAL A 54 5.68 1.58 -5.86
C VAL A 54 6.88 0.67 -5.70
N VAL A 55 6.85 -0.49 -6.35
CA VAL A 55 8.04 -1.29 -6.60
C VAL A 55 8.69 -0.75 -7.86
N ALA A 56 9.64 0.18 -7.70
CA ALA A 56 10.42 0.71 -8.82
C ALA A 56 11.64 -0.18 -9.06
N VAL A 57 11.71 -0.79 -10.25
CA VAL A 57 12.79 -1.72 -10.64
C VAL A 57 13.61 -1.10 -11.77
N ASP A 58 14.93 -0.98 -11.57
CA ASP A 58 15.84 -0.51 -12.60
C ASP A 58 16.29 -1.61 -13.57
N ASP A 59 17.03 -1.21 -14.62
CA ASP A 59 17.50 -2.12 -15.67
C ASP A 59 18.48 -3.20 -15.15
N GLU A 60 19.08 -2.99 -13.98
CA GLU A 60 19.95 -3.96 -13.30
C GLU A 60 19.16 -4.92 -12.39
N GLY A 61 17.83 -4.77 -12.32
CA GLY A 61 16.96 -5.59 -11.48
C GLY A 61 17.03 -5.24 -9.99
N ARG A 62 17.45 -4.02 -9.66
CA ARG A 62 17.43 -3.49 -8.29
C ARG A 62 16.12 -2.75 -8.03
N VAL A 63 15.61 -2.90 -6.81
CA VAL A 63 14.46 -2.17 -6.29
C VAL A 63 14.90 -0.91 -5.55
N VAL A 64 14.10 0.14 -5.64
CA VAL A 64 14.25 1.35 -4.84
C VAL A 64 13.56 1.16 -3.49
N LEU A 65 14.30 1.35 -2.40
CA LEU A 65 13.79 1.32 -1.04
C LEU A 65 14.10 2.62 -0.32
N LEU A 66 13.19 3.02 0.56
CA LEU A 66 13.32 4.19 1.41
C LEU A 66 13.55 3.73 2.85
N ARG A 67 14.37 4.47 3.60
CA ARG A 67 14.50 4.30 5.04
C ARG A 67 13.83 5.46 5.74
N GLN A 68 12.72 5.19 6.43
CA GLN A 68 11.89 6.22 7.04
C GLN A 68 11.61 5.89 8.50
N TYR A 69 11.63 6.90 9.37
CA TYR A 69 11.19 6.74 10.75
C TYR A 69 9.67 6.63 10.81
N ARG A 70 9.15 5.61 11.49
CA ARG A 70 7.72 5.45 11.75
C ARG A 70 7.47 5.54 13.25
N HIS A 71 6.91 6.67 13.68
CA HIS A 71 6.59 6.92 15.09
C HIS A 71 5.72 5.83 15.74
N PRO A 72 4.67 5.26 15.09
CA PRO A 72 3.83 4.24 15.71
C PRO A 72 4.58 2.97 16.15
N VAL A 73 5.71 2.65 15.51
CA VAL A 73 6.55 1.50 15.87
C VAL A 73 7.90 1.90 16.47
N GLY A 74 8.16 3.22 16.60
CA GLY A 74 9.36 3.79 17.21
C GLY A 74 10.68 3.40 16.54
N ARG A 75 10.68 3.12 15.23
CA ARG A 75 11.86 2.60 14.50
C ARG A 75 11.91 3.13 13.08
N TYR A 76 13.10 3.11 12.49
CA TYR A 76 13.26 3.23 11.05
C TYR A 76 12.86 1.92 10.38
N LEU A 77 12.03 2.01 9.36
CA LEU A 77 11.63 0.90 8.51
C LEU A 77 12.21 1.09 7.11
N TRP A 78 12.47 -0.03 6.45
CA TRP A 78 12.67 -0.07 5.01
C TRP A 78 11.32 -0.22 4.33
N GLU A 79 11.00 0.74 3.46
CA GLU A 79 9.70 0.88 2.81
C GLU A 79 9.86 1.05 1.30
N LEU A 80 8.77 0.86 0.56
CA LEU A 80 8.68 1.29 -0.84
C LEU A 80 8.31 2.77 -0.87
N PRO A 81 8.63 3.50 -1.95
CA PRO A 81 7.99 4.78 -2.21
C PRO A 81 6.47 4.64 -2.14
N ALA A 82 5.81 5.48 -1.37
CA ALA A 82 4.41 5.31 -1.01
C ALA A 82 3.77 6.61 -0.51
N GLY A 83 2.47 6.75 -0.75
CA GLY A 83 1.72 7.91 -0.26
C GLY A 83 0.25 7.61 -0.05
N LEU A 84 -0.38 8.46 0.75
CA LEU A 84 -1.82 8.41 0.97
C LEU A 84 -2.54 8.80 -0.31
N ARG A 85 -3.68 8.15 -0.56
CA ARG A 85 -4.57 8.57 -1.65
C ARG A 85 -5.26 9.87 -1.25
N ASP A 86 -5.36 10.80 -2.19
CA ASP A 86 -6.08 12.04 -1.94
C ASP A 86 -7.59 11.79 -1.83
N ALA A 87 -8.24 12.48 -0.89
CA ALA A 87 -9.69 12.48 -0.73
C ALA A 87 -10.41 13.16 -1.92
N ASP A 88 -9.73 14.05 -2.65
CA ASP A 88 -10.30 14.79 -3.79
C ASP A 88 -10.47 13.96 -5.07
N GLY A 89 -10.09 12.66 -5.02
CA GLY A 89 -10.35 11.71 -6.11
C GLY A 89 -9.25 11.67 -7.17
N GLU A 90 -8.02 12.08 -6.84
CA GLU A 90 -6.86 11.85 -7.69
C GLU A 90 -6.77 10.36 -8.08
N PRO A 91 -6.57 10.02 -9.38
CA PRO A 91 -6.38 8.63 -9.79
C PRO A 91 -5.19 8.01 -9.04
N PRO A 92 -5.30 6.79 -8.49
CA PRO A 92 -4.22 6.20 -7.68
C PRO A 92 -2.87 6.12 -8.40
N LEU A 93 -2.86 5.90 -9.72
CA LEU A 93 -1.63 5.92 -10.51
C LEU A 93 -0.95 7.32 -10.53
N ALA A 94 -1.73 8.39 -10.52
CA ALA A 94 -1.18 9.75 -10.48
C ALA A 94 -0.50 10.01 -9.13
N THR A 95 -1.14 9.61 -8.03
CA THR A 95 -0.54 9.62 -6.68
C THR A 95 0.77 8.83 -6.69
N ALA A 96 0.78 7.58 -7.19
CA ALA A 96 1.98 6.75 -7.21
C ALA A 96 3.14 7.35 -8.01
N LYS A 97 2.84 8.03 -9.13
CA LYS A 97 3.84 8.74 -9.93
C LYS A 97 4.40 9.96 -9.21
N ARG A 98 3.53 10.72 -8.53
CA ARG A 98 3.92 11.90 -7.75
C ARG A 98 4.84 11.50 -6.60
N GLU A 99 4.45 10.50 -5.81
CA GLU A 99 5.25 10.01 -4.67
C GLU A 99 6.61 9.47 -5.12
N LEU A 100 6.66 8.71 -6.24
CA LEU A 100 7.94 8.25 -6.78
C LEU A 100 8.87 9.41 -7.18
N ALA A 101 8.32 10.50 -7.72
CA ALA A 101 9.09 11.68 -8.08
C ALA A 101 9.54 12.47 -6.83
N GLU A 102 8.68 12.61 -5.83
CA GLU A 102 8.94 13.36 -4.59
C GLU A 102 9.98 12.66 -3.71
N GLU A 103 9.75 11.39 -3.41
CA GLU A 103 10.56 10.62 -2.45
C GLU A 103 11.85 10.07 -3.06
N ALA A 104 11.81 9.68 -4.34
CA ALA A 104 12.94 9.00 -5.00
C ALA A 104 13.54 9.76 -6.19
N GLN A 105 12.95 10.89 -6.62
CA GLN A 105 13.41 11.65 -7.80
C GLN A 105 13.45 10.79 -9.07
N LEU A 106 12.45 9.92 -9.22
CA LEU A 106 12.33 8.99 -10.33
C LEU A 106 10.98 9.13 -11.05
N ALA A 107 11.03 8.97 -12.36
CA ALA A 107 9.90 8.67 -13.20
C ALA A 107 10.06 7.27 -13.79
N ALA A 108 8.99 6.74 -14.40
CA ALA A 108 8.99 5.42 -15.01
C ALA A 108 8.17 5.41 -16.30
N GLY A 109 8.70 4.74 -17.34
CA GLY A 109 8.08 4.61 -18.65
C GLY A 109 6.99 3.54 -18.71
N ARG A 110 7.06 2.52 -17.85
CA ARG A 110 6.05 1.45 -17.77
C ARG A 110 5.51 1.31 -16.35
N TRP A 111 4.20 1.12 -16.27
CA TRP A 111 3.46 0.95 -15.02
C TRP A 111 2.49 -0.23 -15.14
N SER A 112 2.34 -0.99 -14.06
CA SER A 112 1.33 -2.06 -13.95
C SER A 112 0.84 -2.16 -12.52
N LEU A 113 -0.43 -2.52 -12.31
CA LEU A 113 -0.91 -2.83 -10.96
C LEU A 113 -0.42 -4.22 -10.59
N LEU A 114 0.59 -4.29 -9.72
CA LEU A 114 1.26 -5.51 -9.33
C LEU A 114 0.38 -6.35 -8.39
N THR A 115 -0.12 -5.72 -7.34
CA THR A 115 -0.96 -6.37 -6.33
C THR A 115 -1.70 -5.33 -5.49
N THR A 116 -2.67 -5.79 -4.70
CA THR A 116 -3.41 -4.99 -3.72
C THR A 116 -3.48 -5.74 -2.41
N HIS A 117 -3.50 -5.04 -1.27
CA HIS A 117 -3.75 -5.67 0.02
C HIS A 117 -4.47 -4.72 0.98
N TYR A 118 -5.20 -5.30 1.92
CA TYR A 118 -5.68 -4.57 3.10
C TYR A 118 -4.63 -4.63 4.19
N SER A 119 -4.32 -3.49 4.82
CA SER A 119 -3.26 -3.43 5.82
C SER A 119 -3.62 -4.16 7.12
N SER A 120 -4.86 -3.98 7.59
CA SER A 120 -5.36 -4.60 8.83
C SER A 120 -6.89 -4.80 8.79
N PRO A 121 -7.39 -5.77 8.00
CA PRO A 121 -8.82 -5.93 7.71
C PRO A 121 -9.69 -6.28 8.94
N GLY A 122 -9.09 -6.56 10.09
CA GLY A 122 -9.81 -6.75 11.34
C GLY A 122 -10.41 -5.47 11.92
N PHE A 123 -9.89 -4.29 11.56
CA PHE A 123 -10.38 -3.01 12.08
C PHE A 123 -10.14 -1.80 11.17
N CYS A 124 -9.36 -1.91 10.08
CA CYS A 124 -9.03 -0.80 9.19
C CYS A 124 -9.48 -1.13 7.76
N ASP A 125 -10.08 -0.17 7.06
CA ASP A 125 -10.47 -0.31 5.66
C ASP A 125 -9.38 0.13 4.65
N GLU A 126 -8.19 0.48 5.14
CA GLU A 126 -7.06 0.84 4.31
C GLU A 126 -6.73 -0.26 3.30
N MET A 127 -6.97 0.05 2.03
CA MET A 127 -6.46 -0.69 0.90
C MET A 127 -5.24 0.02 0.31
N VAL A 128 -4.17 -0.75 0.11
CA VAL A 128 -2.94 -0.29 -0.53
C VAL A 128 -2.83 -0.88 -1.93
N LEU A 129 -2.71 -0.02 -2.94
CA LEU A 129 -2.44 -0.42 -4.33
C LEU A 129 -0.93 -0.40 -4.56
N VAL A 130 -0.36 -1.56 -4.89
CA VAL A 130 1.07 -1.69 -5.16
C VAL A 130 1.30 -1.73 -6.66
N TYR A 131 1.99 -0.72 -7.18
CA TYR A 131 2.36 -0.61 -8.59
C TYR A 131 3.77 -1.15 -8.84
N LEU A 132 3.97 -1.76 -10.00
CA LEU A 132 5.30 -2.03 -10.56
C LEU A 132 5.64 -0.90 -11.53
N ALA A 133 6.79 -0.26 -11.31
CA ALA A 133 7.32 0.81 -12.15
C ALA A 133 8.65 0.36 -12.77
N GLU A 134 8.75 0.43 -14.10
CA GLU A 134 9.93 0.03 -14.87
C GLU A 134 10.30 1.10 -15.92
N ASP A 135 11.44 0.92 -16.58
CA ASP A 135 12.05 1.92 -17.47
C ASP A 135 12.24 3.24 -16.72
N LEU A 136 13.00 3.18 -15.63
CA LEU A 136 13.18 4.30 -14.71
C LEU A 136 14.07 5.39 -15.31
N SER A 137 13.71 6.64 -15.05
CA SER A 137 14.51 7.81 -15.42
C SER A 137 14.57 8.82 -14.28
N PRO A 138 15.67 9.58 -14.14
CA PRO A 138 15.73 10.65 -13.15
C PRO A 138 14.76 11.78 -13.51
N VAL A 139 14.15 12.39 -12.50
CA VAL A 139 13.33 13.58 -12.63
C VAL A 139 13.59 14.52 -11.45
N ASP A 140 13.39 15.82 -11.65
CA ASP A 140 13.40 16.76 -10.53
C ASP A 140 12.16 16.56 -9.65
N ARG A 141 12.27 16.92 -8.37
CA ARG A 141 11.09 16.96 -7.50
C ARG A 141 10.09 17.98 -8.05
N PRO A 142 8.77 17.72 -7.93
CA PRO A 142 7.74 18.67 -8.33
C PRO A 142 7.94 20.05 -7.70
N GLU A 143 7.60 21.12 -8.44
CA GLU A 143 7.63 22.48 -7.90
C GLU A 143 6.71 22.61 -6.68
N GLY A 144 7.22 23.25 -5.61
CA GLY A 144 6.48 23.43 -4.37
C GLY A 144 6.58 22.26 -3.38
N PHE A 145 7.20 21.13 -3.77
CA PHE A 145 7.50 20.07 -2.83
C PHE A 145 8.56 20.53 -1.82
N THR A 146 8.21 20.47 -0.55
CA THR A 146 9.09 20.79 0.57
C THR A 146 9.24 19.53 1.39
N VAL A 147 10.48 19.08 1.59
CA VAL A 147 10.75 17.92 2.47
C VAL A 147 10.42 18.36 3.90
N GLU A 148 9.42 17.74 4.52
CA GLU A 148 8.96 18.08 5.85
C GLU A 148 8.97 16.87 6.79
N HIS A 149 9.01 17.13 8.11
CA HIS A 149 8.86 16.12 9.17
C HIS A 149 9.79 14.90 9.01
N GLU A 150 9.24 13.69 9.02
CA GLU A 150 9.99 12.43 8.94
C GLU A 150 10.73 12.24 7.60
N GLU A 151 10.44 13.04 6.58
CA GLU A 151 11.09 12.95 5.27
C GLU A 151 12.47 13.61 5.25
N LEU A 152 12.81 14.44 6.25
CA LEU A 152 14.13 15.11 6.34
C LEU A 152 15.29 14.12 6.50
N ASP A 153 15.02 12.98 7.12
CA ASP A 153 16.00 11.90 7.36
C ASP A 153 15.82 10.71 6.40
N LEU A 154 14.96 10.86 5.38
CA LEU A 154 14.64 9.80 4.44
C LEU A 154 15.83 9.52 3.51
N THR A 155 16.30 8.27 3.51
CA THR A 155 17.39 7.84 2.62
C THR A 155 16.89 6.85 1.58
N VAL A 156 17.36 7.03 0.34
CA VAL A 156 17.03 6.15 -0.80
C VAL A 156 18.17 5.14 -1.03
N GLU A 157 17.86 3.86 -1.12
CA GLU A 157 18.80 2.78 -1.46
C GLU A 157 18.29 1.99 -2.67
N ARG A 158 19.19 1.60 -3.58
CA ARG A 158 18.91 0.62 -4.64
C ARG A 158 19.49 -0.72 -4.25
N VAL A 159 18.63 -1.74 -4.14
CA VAL A 159 18.99 -3.06 -3.63
C VAL A 159 18.62 -4.12 -4.68
N PRO A 160 19.49 -5.10 -5.00
CA PRO A 160 19.09 -6.22 -5.84
C PRO A 160 17.79 -6.85 -5.31
N LEU A 161 16.81 -7.11 -6.18
CA LEU A 161 15.51 -7.63 -5.74
C LEU A 161 15.63 -8.91 -4.91
N THR A 162 16.58 -9.78 -5.26
CA THR A 162 16.89 -11.01 -4.51
C THR A 162 17.33 -10.72 -3.08
N ASP A 163 18.16 -9.69 -2.89
CA ASP A 163 18.68 -9.30 -1.57
C ASP A 163 17.58 -8.63 -0.75
N ALA A 164 16.74 -7.80 -1.39
CA ALA A 164 15.58 -7.20 -0.73
C ALA A 164 14.59 -8.28 -0.25
N VAL A 165 14.34 -9.32 -1.06
CA VAL A 165 13.54 -10.49 -0.66
C VAL A 165 14.21 -11.24 0.49
N GLN A 166 15.52 -11.42 0.47
CA GLN A 166 16.22 -12.05 1.60
C GLN A 166 16.05 -11.22 2.89
N ARG A 167 16.17 -9.88 2.82
CA ARG A 167 15.92 -8.97 3.95
C ARG A 167 14.48 -9.06 4.49
N VAL A 168 13.50 -9.45 3.68
CA VAL A 168 12.13 -9.77 4.16
C VAL A 168 12.15 -11.02 5.04
N PHE A 169 12.78 -12.11 4.58
CA PHE A 169 12.86 -13.37 5.34
C PHE A 169 13.71 -13.28 6.60
N ASP A 170 14.76 -12.46 6.56
CA ASP A 170 15.59 -12.17 7.73
C ASP A 170 14.86 -11.29 8.76
N GLY A 171 13.73 -10.69 8.36
CA GLY A 171 12.94 -9.80 9.19
C GLY A 171 13.53 -8.41 9.33
N ASP A 172 14.37 -7.94 8.41
CA ASP A 172 14.85 -6.56 8.35
C ASP A 172 13.86 -5.63 7.65
N ILE A 173 13.12 -6.14 6.66
CA ILE A 173 12.00 -5.45 6.03
C ILE A 173 10.69 -5.96 6.65
N ARG A 174 9.98 -5.08 7.34
CA ARG A 174 8.76 -5.40 8.10
C ARG A 174 7.53 -4.58 7.70
N ASN A 175 7.71 -3.55 6.87
CA ASN A 175 6.60 -2.77 6.34
C ASN A 175 5.74 -3.65 5.41
N ALA A 176 4.42 -3.69 5.63
CA ALA A 176 3.53 -4.62 4.93
C ALA A 176 3.55 -4.42 3.41
N ALA A 177 3.50 -3.17 2.93
CA ALA A 177 3.55 -2.87 1.51
C ALA A 177 4.89 -3.28 0.89
N ALA A 178 6.01 -3.07 1.60
CA ALA A 178 7.32 -3.54 1.15
C ALA A 178 7.41 -5.07 1.09
N VAL A 179 6.98 -5.78 2.13
CA VAL A 179 6.95 -7.25 2.15
C VAL A 179 6.11 -7.80 0.99
N VAL A 180 4.88 -7.29 0.83
CA VAL A 180 3.96 -7.73 -0.23
C VAL A 180 4.50 -7.40 -1.61
N GLY A 181 4.95 -6.16 -1.83
CA GLY A 181 5.43 -5.68 -3.12
C GLY A 181 6.70 -6.40 -3.59
N LEU A 182 7.68 -6.58 -2.70
CA LEU A 182 8.94 -7.24 -3.04
C LEU A 182 8.72 -8.71 -3.40
N LEU A 183 7.94 -9.44 -2.59
CA LEU A 183 7.63 -10.84 -2.87
C LEU A 183 6.80 -10.99 -4.15
N ALA A 184 5.82 -10.12 -4.36
CA ALA A 184 5.01 -10.11 -5.58
C ALA A 184 5.86 -9.80 -6.83
N ALA A 185 6.76 -8.83 -6.76
CA ALA A 185 7.65 -8.47 -7.87
C ALA A 185 8.62 -9.60 -8.19
N ALA A 186 9.20 -10.25 -7.18
CA ALA A 186 10.07 -11.40 -7.37
C ALA A 186 9.33 -12.55 -8.07
N GLN A 187 8.12 -12.87 -7.60
CA GLN A 187 7.28 -13.89 -8.24
C GLN A 187 6.88 -13.49 -9.67
N ALA A 188 6.47 -12.24 -9.89
CA ALA A 188 6.09 -11.75 -11.20
C ALA A 188 7.25 -11.83 -12.21
N ARG A 189 8.48 -11.52 -11.80
CA ARG A 189 9.67 -11.69 -12.66
C ARG A 189 10.00 -13.15 -12.92
N ALA A 190 9.75 -14.04 -11.96
CA ALA A 190 10.03 -15.47 -12.09
C ALA A 190 9.05 -16.19 -13.03
N VAL A 191 7.75 -15.84 -12.99
CA VAL A 191 6.71 -16.59 -13.73
C VAL A 191 5.97 -15.77 -14.79
N GLN A 192 6.25 -14.47 -14.89
CA GLN A 192 5.69 -13.54 -15.88
C GLN A 192 4.17 -13.65 -16.03
N PRO A 193 3.40 -13.57 -14.93
CA PRO A 193 1.95 -13.61 -15.02
C PRO A 193 1.44 -12.35 -15.73
N PRO A 194 0.25 -12.40 -16.35
CA PRO A 194 -0.40 -11.18 -16.81
C PRO A 194 -0.69 -10.29 -15.59
N LEU A 195 -0.08 -9.10 -15.57
CA LEU A 195 -0.35 -8.11 -14.54
C LEU A 195 -1.63 -7.33 -14.87
N ARG A 196 -2.27 -6.81 -13.83
CA ARG A 196 -3.51 -6.04 -13.99
C ARG A 196 -3.21 -4.68 -14.63
N PRO A 197 -4.13 -4.15 -15.45
CA PRO A 197 -4.10 -2.76 -15.88
C PRO A 197 -4.01 -1.80 -14.70
N VAL A 198 -3.43 -0.62 -14.94
CA VAL A 198 -3.17 0.40 -13.91
C VAL A 198 -4.44 1.01 -13.28
N ASP A 199 -5.56 0.89 -13.96
CA ASP A 199 -6.90 1.37 -13.60
C ASP A 199 -7.81 0.27 -13.04
N ALA A 200 -7.28 -0.95 -12.84
CA ALA A 200 -8.03 -2.03 -12.20
C ALA A 200 -8.32 -1.70 -10.73
N SER A 201 -9.55 -1.99 -10.29
CA SER A 201 -9.99 -1.91 -8.88
C SER A 201 -9.76 -3.24 -8.16
#